data_AF-J4H2A5-F1
#
_entry.id   AF-J4H2A5-F1
#
_cell.length_a   1.000
_cell.length_b   1.000
_cell.length_c   1.000
_cell.angle_alpha   90.00
_cell.angle_beta   90.00
_cell.angle_gamma   90.00
#
_symmetry.space_group_name_H-M   'P 1'
#
loop_
_entity.id
_entity.type
_entity.pdbx_description
1 polymer ?
#
loop_
_entity_poly.entity_id
_entity_poly.type
_entity_poly.pdbx_seq_one_letter_code
_entity_poly.pdbx_strand_id
1 'polypeptide(L)'
;MSSEGLIYILDEYIANRVPARLIKVDEMKVVTRDDVKEYYRPMFEALKYPPIEMHETVRYAILSHRWLSRGEPTFQDMSEQGARAPGTGPDPEGTIQTQNRLSGPGYDKLVAFCTKAKEYDCPFAWSDTCCIDKRSSAELDEAIRSMFWWYRNASICITHLGTSSSPDDMGSDPWFTRGWTLQELLGPRRTKFFGRDWAPLVDGDNDKVLADPTNILAKVSTITGISDSEICHFVPGMQRVAERMGWASKRRTTKVEDMAYSLIGIFDISLDIQYGEGDVAFSRLMEAIVRRYSGWDIHAWKGRCSKFSRGLASSPSCYPPLLFNFLDNNPDNFRAPLDYGYDETILTNKGLRLKVLLVPMKLSSDPIDKEMHDSLFTFRAKQPKYVALEHPGQAVGKVKVEIPSKLEDQCYPFPPGVMSMYNWAVGVLDYLRDDSEAANENEGAIEPNDSEYTAFLLFQLLPEYRRPNIKPWYKLATEQVVKVSCLKELKDNLTTIAL
;
A
#
# COMPACT_ATOMS: atom_id res chain seq x y z
N MET A 1 -26.48 6.06 -32.00
CA MET A 1 -26.87 5.00 -31.02
C MET A 1 -28.32 5.23 -30.63
N SER A 2 -29.12 4.20 -30.39
CA SER A 2 -30.51 4.39 -29.93
C SER A 2 -30.52 4.91 -28.48
N SER A 3 -31.63 5.53 -28.07
CA SER A 3 -31.88 5.90 -26.66
C SER A 3 -31.76 4.68 -25.73
N GLU A 4 -32.28 3.53 -26.14
CA GLU A 4 -32.12 2.26 -25.40
C GLU A 4 -30.65 1.86 -25.20
N GLY A 5 -29.79 2.10 -26.20
CA GLY A 5 -28.35 1.82 -26.06
C GLY A 5 -27.65 2.72 -25.05
N LEU A 6 -28.07 3.98 -24.94
CA LEU A 6 -27.54 4.92 -23.93
C LEU A 6 -27.98 4.54 -22.51
N ILE A 7 -29.23 4.13 -22.36
CA ILE A 7 -29.76 3.61 -21.10
C ILE A 7 -29.05 2.34 -20.66
N TYR A 8 -28.74 1.43 -21.59
CA TYR A 8 -27.97 0.23 -21.27
C TYR A 8 -26.57 0.58 -20.71
N ILE A 9 -25.88 1.56 -21.31
CA ILE A 9 -24.56 2.03 -20.83
C ILE A 9 -24.68 2.67 -19.44
N LEU A 10 -25.73 3.46 -19.19
CA LEU A 10 -26.02 4.02 -17.86
C LEU A 10 -26.21 2.90 -16.83
N ASP A 11 -27.06 1.92 -17.14
CA ASP A 11 -27.40 0.82 -16.25
C ASP A 11 -26.17 -0.05 -15.93
N GLU A 12 -25.34 -0.35 -16.94
CA GLU A 12 -24.09 -1.09 -16.78
C GLU A 12 -23.09 -0.32 -15.90
N TYR A 13 -22.92 0.99 -16.15
CA TYR A 13 -22.04 1.82 -15.37
C TYR A 13 -22.48 1.89 -13.90
N ILE A 14 -23.76 2.16 -13.64
CA ILE A 14 -24.27 2.26 -12.26
C ILE A 14 -24.15 0.91 -11.54
N ALA A 15 -24.43 -0.20 -12.21
CA ALA A 15 -24.34 -1.53 -11.60
C ALA A 15 -22.91 -1.88 -11.16
N ASN A 16 -21.90 -1.47 -11.93
CA ASN A 16 -20.52 -1.95 -11.73
C ASN A 16 -19.56 -0.90 -11.13
N ARG A 17 -19.88 0.39 -11.23
CA ARG A 17 -18.92 1.49 -10.93
C ARG A 17 -19.39 2.46 -9.85
N VAL A 18 -20.69 2.47 -9.54
CA VAL A 18 -21.29 3.33 -8.51
C VAL A 18 -21.52 2.52 -7.24
N PRO A 19 -21.35 3.10 -6.03
CA PRO A 19 -21.67 2.43 -4.79
C PRO A 19 -23.07 1.82 -4.74
N ALA A 20 -23.22 0.71 -4.00
CA ALA A 20 -24.50 0.02 -3.85
C ALA A 20 -25.60 0.94 -3.27
N ARG A 21 -25.21 1.86 -2.39
CA ARG A 21 -26.06 2.92 -1.86
C ARG A 21 -25.35 4.26 -1.85
N LEU A 22 -26.13 5.31 -1.97
CA LEU A 22 -25.71 6.71 -1.89
C LEU A 22 -26.70 7.49 -1.01
N ILE A 23 -26.31 8.69 -0.59
CA ILE A 23 -27.21 9.66 0.04
C ILE A 23 -27.64 10.65 -1.04
N LYS A 24 -28.94 10.81 -1.27
CA LYS A 24 -29.48 11.90 -2.08
C LYS A 24 -29.42 13.19 -1.26
N VAL A 25 -28.54 14.10 -1.67
CA VAL A 25 -28.06 15.23 -0.85
C VAL A 25 -29.20 16.15 -0.41
N ASP A 26 -30.11 16.50 -1.33
CA ASP A 26 -31.23 17.41 -1.03
C ASP A 26 -32.30 16.80 -0.11
N GLU A 27 -32.33 15.48 0.03
CA GLU A 27 -33.30 14.79 0.87
C GLU A 27 -32.64 14.23 2.14
N MET A 28 -31.31 14.21 2.21
CA MET A 28 -30.52 13.49 3.21
C MET A 28 -30.91 12.00 3.33
N LYS A 29 -31.43 11.40 2.26
CA LYS A 29 -31.97 10.04 2.30
C LYS A 29 -31.02 9.06 1.62
N VAL A 30 -30.84 7.88 2.21
CA VAL A 30 -30.11 6.78 1.56
C VAL A 30 -30.97 6.19 0.43
N VAL A 31 -30.37 6.06 -0.74
CA VAL A 31 -30.97 5.58 -1.99
C VAL A 31 -30.13 4.45 -2.58
N THR A 32 -30.76 3.62 -3.42
CA THR A 32 -30.15 2.48 -4.10
C THR A 32 -29.63 2.86 -5.49
N ARG A 33 -28.92 1.93 -6.14
CA ARG A 33 -28.53 2.05 -7.55
C ARG A 33 -29.73 2.27 -8.48
N ASP A 34 -30.89 1.71 -8.19
CA ASP A 34 -32.06 1.85 -9.06
C ASP A 34 -32.65 3.27 -8.99
N ASP A 35 -32.68 3.87 -7.80
CA ASP A 35 -33.04 5.29 -7.64
C ASP A 35 -32.08 6.21 -8.42
N VAL A 36 -30.78 5.89 -8.43
CA VAL A 36 -29.77 6.66 -9.18
C VAL A 36 -29.97 6.51 -10.69
N LYS A 37 -30.33 5.31 -11.18
CA LYS A 37 -30.68 5.09 -12.60
C LYS A 37 -31.88 5.93 -12.98
N GLU A 38 -32.93 5.91 -12.18
CA GLU A 38 -34.15 6.70 -12.42
C GLU A 38 -33.86 8.20 -12.47
N TYR A 39 -33.00 8.70 -11.59
CA TYR A 39 -32.59 10.10 -11.57
C TYR A 39 -31.91 10.54 -12.88
N TYR A 40 -31.00 9.71 -13.42
CA TYR A 40 -30.23 10.06 -14.62
C TYR A 40 -30.90 9.63 -15.94
N ARG A 41 -31.91 8.75 -15.90
CA ARG A 41 -32.59 8.23 -17.09
C ARG A 41 -33.10 9.32 -18.05
N PRO A 42 -33.83 10.37 -17.61
CA PRO A 42 -34.31 11.41 -18.51
C PRO A 42 -33.18 12.15 -19.24
N MET A 43 -32.04 12.34 -18.57
CA MET A 43 -30.87 12.96 -19.17
C MET A 43 -30.31 12.07 -20.29
N PHE A 44 -30.16 10.76 -20.05
CA PHE A 44 -29.62 9.83 -21.04
C PHE A 44 -30.57 9.57 -22.21
N GLU A 45 -31.90 9.61 -22.00
CA GLU A 45 -32.88 9.54 -23.07
C GLU A 45 -32.79 10.73 -24.03
N ALA A 46 -32.36 11.89 -23.53
CA ALA A 46 -32.18 13.11 -24.32
C ALA A 46 -30.80 13.20 -25.02
N LEU A 47 -29.83 12.36 -24.65
CA LEU A 47 -28.49 12.37 -25.23
C LEU A 47 -28.48 11.80 -26.66
N LYS A 48 -27.62 12.36 -27.52
CA LYS A 48 -27.37 11.84 -28.88
C LYS A 48 -26.23 10.81 -28.91
N TYR A 49 -25.28 10.95 -27.98
CA TYR A 49 -24.05 10.17 -27.89
C TYR A 49 -23.73 9.88 -26.42
N PRO A 50 -23.04 8.77 -26.12
CA PRO A 50 -22.66 8.47 -24.74
C PRO A 50 -21.69 9.53 -24.23
N PRO A 51 -21.73 9.88 -22.93
CA PRO A 51 -20.70 10.70 -22.31
C PRO A 51 -19.32 10.09 -22.54
N ILE A 52 -18.31 10.96 -22.72
CA ILE A 52 -16.91 10.52 -22.84
C ILE A 52 -16.49 9.86 -21.52
N GLU A 53 -16.80 10.52 -20.40
CA GLU A 53 -16.47 10.04 -19.07
C GLU A 53 -17.74 9.92 -18.22
N MET A 54 -18.21 8.68 -18.02
CA MET A 54 -19.44 8.42 -17.25
C MET A 54 -19.37 8.96 -15.81
N HIS A 55 -18.19 8.97 -15.19
CA HIS A 55 -17.96 9.44 -13.82
C HIS A 55 -18.03 10.97 -13.67
N GLU A 56 -17.91 11.72 -14.77
CA GLU A 56 -18.19 13.16 -14.78
C GLU A 56 -19.69 13.47 -14.92
N THR A 57 -20.47 12.51 -15.41
CA THR A 57 -21.92 12.65 -15.63
C THR A 57 -22.73 12.14 -14.45
N VAL A 58 -22.46 10.92 -13.99
CA VAL A 58 -23.10 10.30 -12.83
C VAL A 58 -22.32 10.72 -11.59
N ARG A 59 -22.69 11.88 -11.04
CA ARG A 59 -21.90 12.61 -10.04
C ARG A 59 -22.29 12.24 -8.61
N TYR A 60 -21.28 11.93 -7.80
CA TYR A 60 -21.41 11.88 -6.36
C TYR A 60 -20.12 12.38 -5.69
N ALA A 61 -20.28 13.01 -4.52
CA ALA A 61 -19.17 13.33 -3.64
C ALA A 61 -18.88 12.14 -2.72
N ILE A 62 -17.63 11.95 -2.33
CA ILE A 62 -17.23 10.88 -1.40
C ILE A 62 -16.51 11.48 -0.19
N LEU A 63 -16.87 11.03 1.02
CA LEU A 63 -16.26 11.50 2.26
C LEU A 63 -15.00 10.72 2.58
N SER A 64 -13.90 11.41 2.86
CA SER A 64 -12.72 10.86 3.50
C SER A 64 -12.54 11.53 4.86
N HIS A 65 -12.58 10.75 5.93
CA HIS A 65 -12.54 11.32 7.28
C HIS A 65 -12.08 10.32 8.35
N ARG A 66 -11.87 10.85 9.56
CA ARG A 66 -11.80 10.02 10.77
C ARG A 66 -13.20 9.93 11.39
N TRP A 67 -13.59 8.70 11.74
CA TRP A 67 -14.77 8.47 12.57
C TRP A 67 -14.56 9.11 13.95
N LEU A 68 -15.60 9.74 14.46
CA LEU A 68 -15.71 10.13 15.86
C LEU A 68 -15.72 8.86 16.73
N SER A 69 -15.30 9.00 17.98
CA SER A 69 -15.27 7.88 18.92
C SER A 69 -16.66 7.30 19.21
N ARG A 70 -17.70 8.14 19.11
CA ARG A 70 -19.12 7.77 19.25
C ARG A 70 -19.99 8.70 18.41
N GLY A 71 -21.17 8.23 18.01
CA GLY A 71 -22.23 9.07 17.45
C GLY A 71 -22.13 9.34 15.95
N GLU A 72 -21.34 8.56 15.19
CA GLU A 72 -21.47 8.53 13.73
C GLU A 72 -22.80 7.89 13.34
N PRO A 73 -23.59 8.53 12.45
CA PRO A 73 -24.78 7.89 11.89
C PRO A 73 -24.38 6.63 11.12
N THR A 74 -25.14 5.57 11.34
CA THR A 74 -25.01 4.30 10.63
C THR A 74 -26.01 4.20 9.48
N PHE A 75 -25.86 3.20 8.63
CA PHE A 75 -26.87 2.88 7.62
C PHE A 75 -28.28 2.66 8.22
N GLN A 76 -28.36 2.00 9.38
CA GLN A 76 -29.64 1.73 10.06
C GLN A 76 -30.27 3.01 10.57
N ASP A 77 -29.48 3.87 11.21
CA ASP A 77 -29.91 5.19 11.65
C ASP A 77 -30.56 5.98 10.50
N MET A 78 -29.88 6.01 9.36
CA MET A 78 -30.35 6.73 8.16
C MET A 78 -31.60 6.09 7.52
N SER A 79 -31.75 4.77 7.61
CA SER A 79 -32.85 4.03 6.98
C SER A 79 -34.12 3.97 7.84
N GLU A 80 -33.97 3.91 9.17
CA GLU A 80 -35.08 3.71 10.12
C GLU A 80 -35.65 5.03 10.66
N GLN A 81 -34.84 6.10 10.75
CA GLN A 81 -35.21 7.32 11.49
C GLN A 81 -35.53 8.54 10.62
N GLY A 82 -35.25 8.51 9.32
CA GLY A 82 -35.50 9.64 8.41
C GLY A 82 -34.64 10.87 8.72
N ALA A 83 -33.62 11.14 7.91
CA ALA A 83 -32.76 12.31 8.07
C ALA A 83 -33.40 13.58 7.50
N ARG A 84 -33.05 14.74 8.07
CA ARG A 84 -33.57 16.05 7.66
C ARG A 84 -32.60 16.75 6.72
N ALA A 85 -33.12 17.21 5.58
CA ALA A 85 -32.38 18.02 4.61
C ALA A 85 -31.92 19.38 5.19
N PRO A 86 -30.74 19.90 4.79
CA PRO A 86 -30.27 21.22 5.19
C PRO A 86 -31.26 22.32 4.74
N GLY A 87 -31.65 23.23 5.65
CA GLY A 87 -32.39 24.45 5.29
C GLY A 87 -33.92 24.37 5.26
N THR A 88 -34.53 23.28 5.72
CA THR A 88 -36.00 23.25 5.92
C THR A 88 -36.38 24.02 7.18
N GLY A 89 -37.20 25.07 7.06
CA GLY A 89 -37.62 25.96 8.16
C GLY A 89 -38.36 25.25 9.30
N PRO A 90 -38.67 25.91 10.43
CA PRO A 90 -39.38 25.29 11.56
C PRO A 90 -40.72 24.69 11.12
N ASP A 91 -41.05 23.51 11.64
CA ASP A 91 -42.32 22.81 11.33
C ASP A 91 -43.52 23.71 11.68
N PRO A 92 -44.57 23.74 10.84
CA PRO A 92 -45.86 24.28 11.24
C PRO A 92 -46.42 23.39 12.36
N GLU A 93 -46.58 24.00 13.54
CA GLU A 93 -47.35 23.55 14.70
C GLU A 93 -47.81 22.08 14.74
N GLY A 94 -47.04 21.26 15.47
CA GLY A 94 -47.61 20.58 16.64
C GLY A 94 -48.62 19.45 16.43
N THR A 95 -48.44 18.52 15.49
CA THR A 95 -49.11 17.21 15.63
C THR A 95 -48.33 16.06 14.98
N ILE A 96 -48.15 14.98 15.77
CA ILE A 96 -47.56 13.65 15.48
C ILE A 96 -46.09 13.48 15.92
N GLN A 97 -45.94 12.98 17.14
CA GLN A 97 -44.82 12.20 17.73
C GLN A 97 -43.43 12.36 17.08
N THR A 98 -42.74 13.46 17.38
CA THR A 98 -41.32 13.71 17.06
C THR A 98 -40.35 12.95 17.98
N GLN A 99 -40.36 11.61 17.96
CA GLN A 99 -39.49 10.80 18.84
C GLN A 99 -38.26 10.16 18.17
N ASN A 100 -38.06 10.26 16.86
CA ASN A 100 -36.87 9.71 16.19
C ASN A 100 -36.25 10.74 15.24
N ARG A 101 -35.33 11.58 15.73
CA ARG A 101 -34.56 12.52 14.89
C ARG A 101 -33.07 12.30 15.10
N LEU A 102 -32.36 11.98 14.03
CA LEU A 102 -30.91 11.93 14.05
C LEU A 102 -30.35 13.31 14.39
N SER A 103 -29.50 13.35 15.41
CA SER A 103 -28.89 14.59 15.91
C SER A 103 -27.58 14.28 16.60
N GLY A 104 -26.72 15.29 16.72
CA GLY A 104 -25.44 15.22 17.41
C GLY A 104 -24.24 15.26 16.47
N PRO A 105 -23.02 15.25 17.03
CA PRO A 105 -21.82 15.69 16.31
C PRO A 105 -21.51 14.91 15.03
N GLY A 106 -21.78 13.60 14.98
CA GLY A 106 -21.58 12.81 13.77
C GLY A 106 -22.62 13.10 12.69
N TYR A 107 -23.87 13.36 13.08
CA TYR A 107 -24.91 13.79 12.16
C TYR A 107 -24.65 15.21 11.64
N ASP A 108 -24.22 16.13 12.50
CA ASP A 108 -23.82 17.49 12.11
C ASP A 108 -22.66 17.45 11.10
N LYS A 109 -21.69 16.56 11.34
CA LYS A 109 -20.59 16.28 10.40
C LYS A 109 -21.09 15.74 9.06
N LEU A 110 -22.08 14.84 9.06
CA LEU A 110 -22.70 14.34 7.83
C LEU A 110 -23.45 15.44 7.07
N VAL A 111 -24.20 16.30 7.77
CA VAL A 111 -24.90 17.44 7.19
C VAL A 111 -23.92 18.42 6.55
N ALA A 112 -22.81 18.73 7.23
CA ALA A 112 -21.76 19.58 6.70
C ALA A 112 -21.10 18.96 5.44
N PHE A 113 -20.81 17.65 5.45
CA PHE A 113 -20.35 16.93 4.27
C PHE A 113 -21.33 17.06 3.09
N CYS A 114 -22.62 16.79 3.30
CA CYS A 114 -23.64 16.89 2.25
C CYS A 114 -23.81 18.33 1.74
N THR A 115 -23.65 19.32 2.63
CA THR A 115 -23.64 20.73 2.24
C THR A 115 -22.46 21.03 1.30
N LYS A 116 -21.26 20.54 1.64
CA LYS A 116 -20.11 20.62 0.74
C LYS A 116 -20.33 19.86 -0.56
N ALA A 117 -20.90 18.65 -0.53
CA ALA A 117 -21.23 17.90 -1.75
C ALA A 117 -22.12 18.73 -2.71
N LYS A 118 -23.09 19.46 -2.16
CA LYS A 118 -23.96 20.36 -2.93
C LYS A 118 -23.20 21.53 -3.55
N GLU A 119 -22.26 22.14 -2.83
CA GLU A 119 -21.37 23.20 -3.35
C GLU A 119 -20.53 22.72 -4.56
N TYR A 120 -20.29 21.41 -4.66
CA TYR A 120 -19.59 20.76 -5.78
C TYR A 120 -20.54 20.15 -6.83
N ASP A 121 -21.79 20.60 -6.91
CA ASP A 121 -22.82 20.09 -7.83
C ASP A 121 -22.97 18.56 -7.81
N CYS A 122 -22.81 17.94 -6.64
CA CYS A 122 -23.01 16.50 -6.48
C CYS A 122 -24.41 16.26 -5.92
N PRO A 123 -25.35 15.70 -6.71
CA PRO A 123 -26.70 15.38 -6.23
C PRO A 123 -26.70 14.21 -5.24
N PHE A 124 -25.64 13.39 -5.29
CA PHE A 124 -25.44 12.26 -4.41
C PHE A 124 -24.15 12.39 -3.60
N ALA A 125 -24.11 11.74 -2.45
CA ALA A 125 -22.95 11.69 -1.57
C ALA A 125 -22.75 10.27 -1.01
N TRP A 126 -21.50 9.91 -0.70
CA TRP A 126 -21.17 8.61 -0.12
C TRP A 126 -20.36 8.76 1.17
N SER A 127 -20.77 8.02 2.19
CA SER A 127 -20.07 7.86 3.47
C SER A 127 -20.11 6.40 3.88
N ASP A 128 -18.98 5.82 4.25
CA ASP A 128 -18.83 4.40 4.59
C ASP A 128 -19.64 3.99 5.85
N THR A 129 -19.93 4.93 6.74
CA THR A 129 -20.78 4.69 7.91
C THR A 129 -22.26 4.60 7.55
N CYS A 130 -22.71 5.41 6.59
CA CYS A 130 -24.11 5.61 6.24
C CYS A 130 -24.56 4.78 5.02
N CYS A 131 -23.65 4.46 4.10
CA CYS A 131 -23.98 3.86 2.81
C CYS A 131 -23.64 2.37 2.72
N ILE A 132 -23.06 1.78 3.76
CA ILE A 132 -22.75 0.35 3.82
C ILE A 132 -23.58 -0.27 4.94
N ASP A 133 -24.44 -1.23 4.60
CA ASP A 133 -25.04 -2.10 5.60
C ASP A 133 -24.03 -3.13 6.10
N LYS A 134 -23.37 -2.78 7.20
CA LYS A 134 -22.37 -3.64 7.86
C LYS A 134 -22.99 -4.91 8.48
N ARG A 135 -24.32 -5.06 8.51
CA ARG A 135 -25.00 -6.31 8.92
C ARG A 135 -25.12 -7.31 7.76
N SER A 136 -25.05 -6.82 6.51
CA SER A 136 -25.01 -7.66 5.32
C SER A 136 -23.56 -8.00 4.97
N SER A 137 -23.15 -9.25 5.19
CA SER A 137 -21.80 -9.70 4.86
C SER A 137 -21.49 -9.58 3.36
N ALA A 138 -22.50 -9.82 2.51
CA ALA A 138 -22.37 -9.69 1.06
C ALA A 138 -22.11 -8.23 0.65
N GLU A 139 -22.85 -7.29 1.23
CA GLU A 139 -22.67 -5.86 0.94
C GLU A 139 -21.34 -5.33 1.49
N LEU A 140 -20.93 -5.79 2.67
CA LEU A 140 -19.63 -5.45 3.25
C LEU A 140 -18.46 -5.98 2.39
N ASP A 141 -18.56 -7.20 1.86
CA ASP A 141 -17.54 -7.78 0.96
C ASP A 141 -17.44 -6.98 -0.35
N GLU A 142 -18.58 -6.67 -0.99
CA GLU A 142 -18.63 -5.82 -2.19
C GLU A 142 -17.99 -4.45 -1.91
N ALA A 143 -18.36 -3.83 -0.79
CA ALA A 143 -17.88 -2.52 -0.43
C ALA A 143 -16.37 -2.49 -0.25
N ILE A 144 -15.80 -3.44 0.50
CA ILE A 144 -14.35 -3.51 0.71
C ILE A 144 -13.61 -3.71 -0.62
N ARG A 145 -14.08 -4.63 -1.46
CA ARG A 145 -13.46 -4.92 -2.78
C ARG A 145 -13.57 -3.74 -3.76
N SER A 146 -14.62 -2.94 -3.65
CA SER A 146 -14.91 -1.87 -4.61
C SER A 146 -14.49 -0.48 -4.14
N MET A 147 -14.15 -0.29 -2.86
CA MET A 147 -13.99 1.02 -2.25
C MET A 147 -12.98 1.91 -2.99
N PHE A 148 -11.82 1.39 -3.38
CA PHE A 148 -10.83 2.16 -4.16
C PHE A 148 -11.44 2.73 -5.45
N TRP A 149 -12.19 1.91 -6.19
CA TRP A 149 -12.83 2.31 -7.43
C TRP A 149 -14.00 3.28 -7.19
N TRP A 150 -14.70 3.16 -6.06
CA TRP A 150 -15.69 4.16 -5.66
C TRP A 150 -15.07 5.51 -5.32
N TYR A 151 -13.88 5.54 -4.71
CA TYR A 151 -13.12 6.78 -4.55
C TYR A 151 -12.64 7.31 -5.92
N ARG A 152 -12.17 6.44 -6.81
CA ARG A 152 -11.71 6.80 -8.17
C ARG A 152 -12.80 7.41 -9.04
N ASN A 153 -14.02 6.90 -8.94
CA ASN A 153 -15.16 7.31 -9.73
C ASN A 153 -15.99 8.44 -9.10
N ALA A 154 -15.68 8.86 -7.87
CA ALA A 154 -16.32 10.02 -7.27
C ALA A 154 -15.93 11.30 -8.03
N SER A 155 -16.86 12.24 -8.17
CA SER A 155 -16.59 13.52 -8.83
C SER A 155 -15.65 14.41 -8.00
N ILE A 156 -15.72 14.28 -6.68
CA ILE A 156 -14.85 14.94 -5.71
C ILE A 156 -14.75 14.09 -4.45
N CYS A 157 -13.54 13.95 -3.91
CA CYS A 157 -13.33 13.48 -2.55
C CYS A 157 -13.23 14.67 -1.60
N ILE A 158 -14.16 14.74 -0.65
CA ILE A 158 -14.17 15.76 0.40
C ILE A 158 -13.43 15.17 1.60
N THR A 159 -12.22 15.67 1.84
CA THR A 159 -11.36 15.18 2.92
C THR A 159 -11.46 16.10 4.12
N HIS A 160 -12.05 15.63 5.21
CA HIS A 160 -12.22 16.40 6.45
C HIS A 160 -11.16 16.00 7.49
N LEU A 161 -10.29 16.95 7.83
CA LEU A 161 -9.27 16.81 8.86
C LEU A 161 -9.82 17.32 10.20
N GLY A 162 -10.14 16.37 11.09
CA GLY A 162 -10.88 16.68 12.32
C GLY A 162 -10.08 17.42 13.40
N THR A 163 -8.76 17.51 13.26
CA THR A 163 -7.88 18.19 14.23
C THR A 163 -7.12 19.38 13.66
N SER A 164 -7.08 19.50 12.34
CA SER A 164 -6.40 20.58 11.63
C SER A 164 -7.29 21.78 11.33
N SER A 165 -6.71 22.98 11.32
CA SER A 165 -7.38 24.21 10.85
C SER A 165 -6.56 24.97 9.81
N SER A 166 -5.35 24.51 9.49
CA SER A 166 -4.47 25.15 8.50
C SER A 166 -3.55 24.11 7.83
N PRO A 167 -2.95 24.42 6.66
CA PRO A 167 -1.98 23.52 6.05
C PRO A 167 -0.79 23.18 6.95
N ASP A 168 -0.43 24.05 7.89
CA ASP A 168 0.76 23.89 8.73
C ASP A 168 0.62 22.80 9.79
N ASP A 169 -0.59 22.59 10.33
CA ASP A 169 -0.87 21.61 11.38
C ASP A 169 -1.27 20.21 10.85
N MET A 170 -1.51 20.08 9.53
CA MET A 170 -1.95 18.85 8.85
C MET A 170 -1.13 17.61 9.20
N GLY A 171 0.18 17.75 9.34
CA GLY A 171 1.08 16.62 9.60
C GLY A 171 0.81 15.88 10.91
N SER A 172 0.11 16.54 11.84
CA SER A 172 -0.30 15.95 13.12
C SER A 172 -1.70 15.32 13.09
N ASP A 173 -2.46 15.49 12.00
CA ASP A 173 -3.83 14.97 11.94
C ASP A 173 -3.83 13.44 11.86
N PRO A 174 -4.63 12.74 12.70
CA PRO A 174 -4.74 11.28 12.68
C PRO A 174 -5.20 10.69 11.34
N TRP A 175 -5.74 11.51 10.43
CA TRP A 175 -6.07 11.09 9.07
C TRP A 175 -4.86 10.53 8.32
N PHE A 176 -3.67 11.14 8.45
CA PHE A 176 -2.45 10.68 7.75
C PHE A 176 -1.89 9.35 8.25
N THR A 177 -2.34 8.89 9.42
CA THR A 177 -1.87 7.64 10.03
C THR A 177 -2.90 6.51 9.98
N ARG A 178 -4.10 6.72 9.40
CA ARG A 178 -5.09 5.63 9.22
C ARG A 178 -4.71 4.77 8.00
N GLY A 179 -4.92 3.46 8.08
CA GLY A 179 -4.68 2.54 6.96
C GLY A 179 -5.52 2.88 5.73
N TRP A 180 -6.85 2.90 5.89
CA TRP A 180 -7.80 3.15 4.81
C TRP A 180 -7.62 4.48 4.08
N THR A 181 -7.16 5.54 4.75
CA THR A 181 -6.99 6.85 4.12
C THR A 181 -5.87 6.89 3.08
N LEU A 182 -5.07 5.82 2.92
CA LEU A 182 -4.12 5.71 1.81
C LEU A 182 -4.84 5.61 0.48
N GLN A 183 -5.83 4.72 0.36
CA GLN A 183 -6.63 4.62 -0.86
C GLN A 183 -7.62 5.78 -0.99
N GLU A 184 -8.06 6.38 0.11
CA GLU A 184 -8.88 7.60 0.06
C GLU A 184 -8.05 8.81 -0.43
N LEU A 185 -6.73 8.81 -0.18
CA LEU A 185 -5.79 9.77 -0.77
C LEU A 185 -5.54 9.48 -2.24
N LEU A 186 -5.22 8.23 -2.61
CA LEU A 186 -4.70 7.89 -3.94
C LEU A 186 -5.79 7.62 -4.99
N GLY A 187 -6.92 7.06 -4.57
CA GLY A 187 -8.03 6.71 -5.45
C GLY A 187 -8.63 7.91 -6.20
N PRO A 188 -9.08 8.97 -5.52
CA PRO A 188 -9.81 10.06 -6.16
C PRO A 188 -8.98 10.81 -7.20
N ARG A 189 -9.60 11.19 -8.32
CA ARG A 189 -8.98 12.11 -9.29
C ARG A 189 -8.92 13.55 -8.77
N ARG A 190 -9.92 13.94 -7.99
CA ARG A 190 -10.05 15.27 -7.38
C ARG A 190 -10.28 15.12 -5.88
N THR A 191 -9.64 15.99 -5.11
CA THR A 191 -9.80 16.05 -3.66
C THR A 191 -9.84 17.49 -3.20
N LYS A 192 -10.67 17.80 -2.20
CA LYS A 192 -10.59 19.06 -1.45
C LYS A 192 -10.44 18.78 0.04
N PHE A 193 -9.44 19.38 0.66
CA PHE A 193 -9.18 19.31 2.09
C PHE A 193 -9.91 20.44 2.82
N PHE A 194 -10.64 20.04 3.86
CA PHE A 194 -11.33 20.91 4.79
C PHE A 194 -10.77 20.70 6.20
N GLY A 195 -10.64 21.79 6.94
CA GLY A 195 -10.31 21.77 8.35
C GLY A 195 -11.49 21.31 9.21
N ARG A 196 -11.25 21.26 10.52
CA ARG A 196 -12.22 20.82 11.55
C ARG A 196 -13.52 21.63 11.58
N ASP A 197 -13.50 22.84 11.03
CA ASP A 197 -14.61 23.79 10.96
C ASP A 197 -15.28 23.79 9.58
N TRP A 198 -14.93 22.84 8.70
CA TRP A 198 -15.40 22.76 7.31
C TRP A 198 -15.02 23.96 6.43
N ALA A 199 -14.04 24.76 6.87
CA ALA A 199 -13.39 25.74 6.02
C ALA A 199 -12.35 25.05 5.12
N PRO A 200 -12.25 25.42 3.83
CA PRO A 200 -11.21 24.90 2.96
C PRO A 200 -9.83 25.34 3.50
N LEU A 201 -8.85 24.44 3.49
CA LEU A 201 -7.52 24.75 4.03
C LEU A 201 -6.71 25.69 3.14
N VAL A 202 -7.01 25.69 1.84
CA VAL A 202 -6.45 26.59 0.82
C VAL A 202 -7.55 26.95 -0.18
N ASP A 203 -7.35 27.99 -0.99
CA ASP A 203 -8.30 28.38 -2.04
C ASP A 203 -8.40 27.35 -3.18
N GLY A 204 -9.44 27.46 -4.01
CA GLY A 204 -9.67 26.61 -5.18
C GLY A 204 -10.54 25.36 -4.92
N ASP A 205 -10.95 24.69 -5.99
CA ASP A 205 -11.93 23.58 -5.95
C ASP A 205 -11.31 22.18 -6.13
N ASN A 206 -9.98 22.10 -6.19
CA ASN A 206 -9.25 20.84 -6.27
C ASN A 206 -7.82 21.04 -5.77
N ASP A 207 -7.42 20.26 -4.78
CA ASP A 207 -6.09 20.30 -4.17
C ASP A 207 -5.12 19.30 -4.83
N LYS A 208 -5.60 18.49 -5.78
CA LYS A 208 -4.78 17.58 -6.60
C LYS A 208 -4.41 18.22 -7.94
N VAL A 209 -3.81 19.40 -7.90
CA VAL A 209 -3.35 20.12 -9.09
C VAL A 209 -1.82 20.20 -9.07
N LEU A 210 -1.18 19.67 -10.10
CA LEU A 210 0.27 19.79 -10.26
C LEU A 210 0.65 21.25 -10.54
N ALA A 211 1.81 21.67 -10.03
CA ALA A 211 2.35 23.02 -10.20
C ALA A 211 1.43 24.15 -9.68
N ASP A 212 0.51 23.83 -8.76
CA ASP A 212 -0.32 24.83 -8.08
C ASP A 212 0.47 25.50 -6.93
N PRO A 213 0.59 26.84 -6.90
CA PRO A 213 1.25 27.58 -5.83
C PRO A 213 0.62 27.46 -4.43
N THR A 214 -0.53 26.80 -4.25
CA THR A 214 -1.26 26.70 -2.97
C THR A 214 -0.58 25.85 -1.88
N ASN A 215 0.60 25.27 -2.10
CA ASN A 215 1.46 24.54 -1.12
C ASN A 215 0.85 23.24 -0.53
N ILE A 216 -0.46 23.02 -0.57
CA ILE A 216 -1.08 21.88 0.11
C ILE A 216 -0.62 20.53 -0.45
N LEU A 217 -0.46 20.39 -1.77
CA LEU A 217 0.00 19.15 -2.39
C LEU A 217 1.44 18.79 -1.94
N ALA A 218 2.35 19.78 -1.99
CA ALA A 218 3.72 19.61 -1.52
C ALA A 218 3.79 19.26 -0.02
N LYS A 219 2.87 19.82 0.79
CA LYS A 219 2.73 19.46 2.21
C LYS A 219 2.26 18.02 2.38
N VAL A 220 1.22 17.59 1.66
CA VAL A 220 0.72 16.20 1.67
C VAL A 220 1.83 15.23 1.25
N SER A 221 2.56 15.56 0.20
CA SER A 221 3.72 14.82 -0.30
C SER A 221 4.80 14.67 0.77
N THR A 222 5.16 15.78 1.44
CA THR A 222 6.11 15.77 2.56
C THR A 222 5.65 14.91 3.74
N ILE A 223 4.37 15.00 4.12
CA ILE A 223 3.82 14.23 5.26
C ILE A 223 3.79 12.73 4.94
N THR A 224 3.38 12.38 3.73
CA THR A 224 3.12 10.99 3.33
C THR A 224 4.35 10.28 2.80
N GLY A 225 5.32 11.03 2.26
CA GLY A 225 6.45 10.50 1.49
C GLY A 225 6.03 9.95 0.13
N ILE A 226 4.92 10.44 -0.43
CA ILE A 226 4.40 10.05 -1.75
C ILE A 226 4.57 11.23 -2.69
N SER A 227 5.16 11.02 -3.87
CA SER A 227 5.37 12.11 -4.83
C SER A 227 4.06 12.73 -5.29
N ASP A 228 4.12 14.02 -5.66
CA ASP A 228 2.98 14.78 -6.18
C ASP A 228 2.34 14.08 -7.40
N SER A 229 3.18 13.48 -8.25
CA SER A 229 2.73 12.71 -9.42
C SER A 229 1.91 11.49 -9.00
N GLU A 230 2.37 10.71 -8.04
CA GLU A 230 1.62 9.55 -7.54
C GLU A 230 0.33 10.00 -6.83
N ILE A 231 0.33 11.11 -6.07
CA ILE A 231 -0.89 11.62 -5.44
C ILE A 231 -1.94 12.03 -6.50
N CYS A 232 -1.53 12.69 -7.59
CA CYS A 232 -2.46 13.16 -8.63
C CYS A 232 -2.88 12.07 -9.63
N HIS A 233 -1.95 11.20 -10.02
CA HIS A 233 -2.10 10.30 -11.16
C HIS A 233 -1.90 8.82 -10.83
N PHE A 234 -2.11 8.43 -9.57
CA PHE A 234 -1.98 7.04 -9.13
C PHE A 234 -2.69 6.05 -10.05
N VAL A 235 -1.98 4.98 -10.40
CA VAL A 235 -2.51 3.81 -11.11
C VAL A 235 -2.37 2.58 -10.21
N PRO A 236 -3.46 1.93 -9.79
CA PRO A 236 -3.40 0.74 -8.95
C PRO A 236 -2.74 -0.42 -9.69
N GLY A 237 -2.14 -1.35 -8.95
CA GLY A 237 -1.40 -2.48 -9.52
C GLY A 237 -0.23 -2.95 -8.66
N MET A 238 0.48 -3.98 -9.13
CA MET A 238 1.51 -4.68 -8.36
C MET A 238 2.94 -4.18 -8.63
N GLN A 239 3.12 -3.11 -9.39
CA GLN A 239 4.41 -2.46 -9.58
C GLN A 239 4.88 -1.72 -8.32
N ARG A 240 6.20 -1.63 -8.12
CA ARG A 240 6.81 -0.85 -7.01
C ARG A 240 6.26 -1.29 -5.65
N VAL A 241 6.15 -2.61 -5.42
CA VAL A 241 5.53 -3.19 -4.21
C VAL A 241 6.14 -2.62 -2.95
N ALA A 242 7.47 -2.56 -2.90
CA ALA A 242 8.18 -2.14 -1.70
C ALA A 242 7.87 -0.69 -1.34
N GLU A 243 7.75 0.17 -2.35
CA GLU A 243 7.42 1.58 -2.20
C GLU A 243 5.98 1.78 -1.73
N ARG A 244 5.03 1.11 -2.39
CA ARG A 244 3.60 1.15 -2.01
C ARG A 244 3.39 0.63 -0.58
N MET A 245 4.13 -0.41 -0.19
CA MET A 245 4.17 -0.87 1.20
C MET A 245 4.83 0.16 2.13
N GLY A 246 5.85 0.87 1.66
CA GLY A 246 6.48 2.01 2.34
C GLY A 246 5.48 3.12 2.68
N TRP A 247 4.58 3.46 1.76
CA TRP A 247 3.49 4.43 1.99
C TRP A 247 2.50 3.98 3.08
N ALA A 248 2.35 2.67 3.25
CA ALA A 248 1.50 2.05 4.26
C ALA A 248 2.22 1.80 5.61
N SER A 249 3.55 1.79 5.63
CA SER A 249 4.38 1.35 6.77
C SER A 249 4.13 2.11 8.10
N LYS A 250 3.82 3.41 8.00
CA LYS A 250 3.54 4.28 9.15
C LYS A 250 2.05 4.34 9.50
N ARG A 251 1.18 3.74 8.70
CA ARG A 251 -0.26 3.74 8.91
C ARG A 251 -0.67 2.64 9.90
N ARG A 252 -1.85 2.82 10.50
CA ARG A 252 -2.41 2.00 11.58
C ARG A 252 -3.87 1.68 11.29
N THR A 253 -4.27 0.47 11.65
CA THR A 253 -5.64 -0.01 11.51
C THR A 253 -6.19 -0.43 12.87
N THR A 254 -7.51 -0.35 13.03
CA THR A 254 -8.18 -0.77 14.27
C THR A 254 -8.39 -2.28 14.27
N LYS A 255 -8.89 -2.83 13.17
CA LYS A 255 -8.91 -4.28 12.93
C LYS A 255 -7.58 -4.70 12.33
N VAL A 256 -7.09 -5.87 12.73
CA VAL A 256 -5.79 -6.37 12.27
C VAL A 256 -5.83 -6.73 10.77
N GLU A 257 -6.96 -7.25 10.30
CA GLU A 257 -7.18 -7.65 8.91
C GLU A 257 -7.18 -6.45 7.95
N ASP A 258 -7.61 -5.28 8.42
CA ASP A 258 -7.61 -4.05 7.63
C ASP A 258 -6.20 -3.63 7.19
N MET A 259 -5.14 -4.13 7.84
CA MET A 259 -3.76 -3.96 7.38
C MET A 259 -3.57 -4.54 5.96
N ALA A 260 -4.33 -5.58 5.62
CA ALA A 260 -4.37 -6.16 4.29
C ALA A 260 -5.48 -5.55 3.43
N TYR A 261 -6.71 -5.47 3.97
CA TYR A 261 -7.87 -5.05 3.17
C TYR A 261 -7.79 -3.60 2.71
N SER A 262 -7.13 -2.72 3.46
CA SER A 262 -6.90 -1.33 3.01
C SER A 262 -5.91 -1.18 1.85
N LEU A 263 -5.23 -2.25 1.46
CA LEU A 263 -4.23 -2.27 0.39
C LEU A 263 -4.70 -3.00 -0.88
N ILE A 264 -5.83 -3.71 -0.85
CA ILE A 264 -6.27 -4.51 -2.01
C ILE A 264 -6.53 -3.63 -3.24
N GLY A 265 -7.09 -2.43 -3.04
CA GLY A 265 -7.31 -1.47 -4.11
C GLY A 265 -6.03 -0.77 -4.60
N ILE A 266 -5.03 -0.61 -3.73
CA ILE A 266 -3.70 -0.08 -4.12
C ILE A 266 -2.99 -1.06 -5.05
N PHE A 267 -3.08 -2.37 -4.73
CA PHE A 267 -2.43 -3.42 -5.51
C PHE A 267 -3.28 -4.01 -6.63
N ASP A 268 -4.54 -3.59 -6.77
CA ASP A 268 -5.54 -4.16 -7.69
C ASP A 268 -5.67 -5.70 -7.56
N ILE A 269 -5.82 -6.16 -6.32
CA ILE A 269 -5.92 -7.59 -5.98
C ILE A 269 -7.31 -7.90 -5.44
N SER A 270 -7.84 -9.06 -5.81
CA SER A 270 -9.03 -9.61 -5.18
C SER A 270 -8.65 -10.59 -4.06
N LEU A 271 -9.18 -10.34 -2.86
CA LEU A 271 -9.09 -11.24 -1.71
C LEU A 271 -10.50 -11.48 -1.16
N ASP A 272 -10.76 -12.69 -0.65
CA ASP A 272 -12.01 -12.95 0.09
C ASP A 272 -11.92 -12.34 1.48
N ILE A 273 -12.91 -11.52 1.83
CA ILE A 273 -12.93 -10.77 3.09
C ILE A 273 -13.43 -11.67 4.22
N GLN A 274 -12.59 -11.88 5.22
CA GLN A 274 -12.81 -12.81 6.33
C GLN A 274 -12.37 -12.18 7.66
N TYR A 275 -13.17 -11.26 8.19
CA TYR A 275 -12.92 -10.71 9.52
C TYR A 275 -12.91 -11.82 10.60
N GLY A 276 -11.86 -11.84 11.41
CA GLY A 276 -11.56 -12.91 12.36
C GLY A 276 -10.34 -13.76 11.97
N GLU A 277 -9.82 -13.60 10.74
CA GLU A 277 -8.61 -14.32 10.30
C GLU A 277 -7.30 -13.73 10.86
N GLY A 278 -7.33 -12.57 11.51
CA GLY A 278 -6.15 -12.03 12.19
C GLY A 278 -5.06 -11.55 11.22
N ASP A 279 -3.79 -11.82 11.56
CA ASP A 279 -2.63 -11.46 10.73
C ASP A 279 -2.46 -12.34 9.47
N VAL A 280 -3.30 -13.37 9.33
CA VAL A 280 -3.37 -14.21 8.13
C VAL A 280 -3.79 -13.40 6.91
N ALA A 281 -4.65 -12.40 7.08
CA ALA A 281 -5.12 -11.52 6.01
C ALA A 281 -3.95 -10.89 5.23
N PHE A 282 -2.93 -10.39 5.94
CA PHE A 282 -1.77 -9.76 5.30
C PHE A 282 -0.87 -10.79 4.61
N SER A 283 -0.78 -12.00 5.17
CA SER A 283 -0.06 -13.09 4.51
C SER A 283 -0.73 -13.45 3.18
N ARG A 284 -2.06 -13.60 3.15
CA ARG A 284 -2.84 -13.83 1.92
C ARG A 284 -2.64 -12.72 0.89
N LEU A 285 -2.58 -11.46 1.32
CA LEU A 285 -2.23 -10.33 0.43
C LEU A 285 -0.85 -10.53 -0.19
N MET A 286 0.18 -10.77 0.63
CA MET A 286 1.55 -11.00 0.13
C MET A 286 1.62 -12.20 -0.82
N GLU A 287 0.93 -13.29 -0.53
CA GLU A 287 0.85 -14.45 -1.43
C GLU A 287 0.19 -14.11 -2.76
N ALA A 288 -0.90 -13.33 -2.75
CA ALA A 288 -1.58 -12.90 -3.95
C ALA A 288 -0.70 -11.98 -4.82
N ILE A 289 0.07 -11.08 -4.20
CA ILE A 289 1.04 -10.23 -4.91
C ILE A 289 2.14 -11.11 -5.52
N VAL A 290 2.81 -11.94 -4.71
CA VAL A 290 3.92 -12.82 -5.16
C VAL A 290 3.53 -13.75 -6.30
N ARG A 291 2.26 -14.20 -6.36
CA ARG A 291 1.78 -15.08 -7.44
C ARG A 291 1.70 -14.39 -8.81
N ARG A 292 1.68 -13.06 -8.85
CA ARG A 292 1.46 -12.26 -10.06
C ARG A 292 2.56 -11.23 -10.32
N TYR A 293 3.47 -11.04 -9.37
CA TYR A 293 4.56 -10.09 -9.42
C TYR A 293 5.89 -10.76 -9.11
N SER A 294 6.85 -10.63 -10.02
CA SER A 294 8.18 -11.23 -9.95
C SER A 294 9.30 -10.24 -9.57
N GLY A 295 8.99 -8.95 -9.42
CA GLY A 295 10.00 -7.94 -9.12
C GLY A 295 10.68 -8.17 -7.77
N TRP A 296 12.00 -7.91 -7.73
CA TRP A 296 12.84 -8.22 -6.57
C TRP A 296 12.51 -7.37 -5.33
N ASP A 297 11.92 -6.20 -5.51
CA ASP A 297 11.66 -5.22 -4.45
C ASP A 297 10.63 -5.73 -3.43
N ILE A 298 9.72 -6.63 -3.81
CA ILE A 298 8.83 -7.32 -2.85
C ILE A 298 9.59 -8.07 -1.76
N HIS A 299 10.86 -8.37 -1.99
CA HIS A 299 11.75 -9.01 -1.04
C HIS A 299 12.62 -8.00 -0.27
N ALA A 300 12.60 -6.71 -0.59
CA ALA A 300 13.38 -5.64 0.05
C ALA A 300 12.81 -5.16 1.40
N TRP A 301 12.58 -6.09 2.32
CA TRP A 301 11.99 -5.82 3.63
C TRP A 301 12.86 -6.32 4.79
N LYS A 302 12.64 -5.68 5.95
CA LYS A 302 13.32 -5.89 7.23
C LYS A 302 12.35 -6.31 8.34
N GLY A 303 12.90 -6.78 9.45
CA GLY A 303 12.15 -7.16 10.65
C GLY A 303 11.53 -8.54 10.54
N ARG A 304 10.35 -8.71 11.14
CA ARG A 304 9.68 -10.00 11.28
C ARG A 304 9.14 -10.52 9.95
N CYS A 305 9.31 -11.82 9.75
CA CYS A 305 8.66 -12.54 8.66
C CYS A 305 7.20 -12.90 9.01
N SER A 306 6.43 -13.22 7.98
CA SER A 306 5.11 -13.84 8.13
C SER A 306 5.21 -15.14 8.94
N LYS A 307 4.14 -15.49 9.67
CA LYS A 307 4.00 -16.78 10.36
C LYS A 307 3.97 -17.97 9.40
N PHE A 308 3.61 -17.74 8.12
CA PHE A 308 3.41 -18.80 7.12
C PHE A 308 4.62 -18.99 6.21
N SER A 309 5.39 -17.93 5.96
CA SER A 309 6.57 -17.97 5.11
C SER A 309 7.65 -17.04 5.63
N ARG A 310 8.86 -17.58 5.84
CA ARG A 310 10.05 -16.81 6.21
C ARG A 310 10.53 -15.89 5.09
N GLY A 311 10.12 -16.16 3.85
CA GLY A 311 10.40 -15.34 2.69
C GLY A 311 9.50 -14.10 2.52
N LEU A 312 8.45 -13.97 3.33
CA LEU A 312 7.48 -12.86 3.25
C LEU A 312 7.51 -11.99 4.51
N ALA A 313 7.25 -10.70 4.35
CA ALA A 313 7.12 -9.74 5.45
C ALA A 313 5.88 -10.02 6.31
N SER A 314 5.92 -9.66 7.61
CA SER A 314 4.75 -9.78 8.49
C SER A 314 3.73 -8.64 8.37
N SER A 315 4.15 -7.47 7.88
CA SER A 315 3.35 -6.25 7.82
C SER A 315 3.98 -5.20 6.89
N PRO A 316 3.24 -4.16 6.47
CA PRO A 316 3.81 -3.04 5.69
C PRO A 316 4.94 -2.31 6.42
N SER A 317 4.95 -2.31 7.77
CA SER A 317 6.01 -1.68 8.56
C SER A 317 7.40 -2.30 8.36
N CYS A 318 7.47 -3.49 7.75
CA CYS A 318 8.71 -4.13 7.34
C CYS A 318 9.38 -3.44 6.12
N TYR A 319 8.68 -2.53 5.43
CA TYR A 319 9.18 -1.79 4.28
C TYR A 319 9.53 -0.36 4.70
N PRO A 320 10.82 0.03 4.68
CA PRO A 320 11.25 1.36 5.11
C PRO A 320 10.89 2.44 4.06
N PRO A 321 10.28 3.57 4.46
CA PRO A 321 9.91 4.64 3.52
C PRO A 321 11.09 5.26 2.75
N LEU A 322 12.27 5.31 3.37
CA LEU A 322 13.44 6.03 2.83
C LEU A 322 14.22 5.25 1.76
N LEU A 323 13.91 3.97 1.54
CA LEU A 323 14.58 3.19 0.49
C LEU A 323 14.37 3.82 -0.90
N PHE A 324 13.27 4.56 -1.06
CA PHE A 324 12.74 4.97 -2.36
C PHE A 324 13.10 6.41 -2.75
N ASN A 325 13.45 7.28 -1.79
CA ASN A 325 14.04 8.59 -2.11
C ASN A 325 15.39 8.45 -2.84
N PHE A 326 16.10 7.33 -2.64
CA PHE A 326 17.31 7.01 -3.40
C PHE A 326 17.01 6.51 -4.83
N LEU A 327 15.82 5.95 -5.05
CA LEU A 327 15.37 5.50 -6.38
C LEU A 327 14.87 6.69 -7.23
N ASP A 328 14.29 7.71 -6.60
CA ASP A 328 13.75 8.90 -7.29
C ASP A 328 14.82 9.94 -7.68
N ASN A 329 16.01 9.94 -7.07
CA ASN A 329 17.04 10.95 -7.35
C ASN A 329 17.72 10.80 -8.73
N ASN A 330 17.36 9.81 -9.53
CA ASN A 330 17.85 9.68 -10.90
C ASN A 330 16.80 9.01 -11.81
N PRO A 331 15.79 9.76 -12.31
CA PRO A 331 14.74 9.21 -13.18
C PRO A 331 15.29 8.61 -14.48
N ASP A 332 16.51 9.00 -14.90
CA ASP A 332 17.21 8.43 -16.06
C ASP A 332 17.88 7.06 -15.77
N ASN A 333 18.07 6.68 -14.49
CA ASN A 333 18.60 5.35 -14.11
C ASN A 333 17.51 4.27 -14.01
N PHE A 334 16.23 4.63 -14.12
CA PHE A 334 15.11 3.68 -14.22
C PHE A 334 14.63 3.51 -15.67
N ARG A 335 15.59 3.43 -16.61
CA ARG A 335 15.34 2.83 -17.93
C ARG A 335 15.44 1.31 -17.94
N ALA A 336 16.07 0.71 -16.92
CA ALA A 336 15.89 -0.71 -16.65
C ALA A 336 14.47 -0.94 -16.15
N PRO A 337 13.58 -1.60 -16.91
CA PRO A 337 12.25 -1.90 -16.44
C PRO A 337 12.36 -2.68 -15.13
N LEU A 338 11.56 -2.26 -14.15
CA LEU A 338 11.26 -2.99 -12.91
C LEU A 338 10.78 -4.43 -13.17
N ASP A 339 10.63 -4.82 -14.44
CA ASP A 339 10.35 -6.16 -14.96
C ASP A 339 11.59 -7.07 -15.07
N TYR A 340 12.82 -6.58 -14.92
CA TYR A 340 14.02 -7.44 -14.95
C TYR A 340 14.31 -8.10 -13.59
N GLY A 341 13.37 -8.94 -13.18
CA GLY A 341 13.59 -10.11 -12.34
C GLY A 341 12.89 -11.28 -13.03
N TYR A 342 13.61 -12.04 -13.87
CA TYR A 342 13.00 -13.13 -14.64
C TYR A 342 12.33 -14.19 -13.72
N ASP A 343 11.04 -14.44 -14.00
CA ASP A 343 10.17 -15.64 -13.88
C ASP A 343 10.29 -16.68 -12.75
N GLU A 344 11.17 -16.55 -11.77
CA GLU A 344 11.40 -17.62 -10.78
C GLU A 344 11.06 -17.27 -9.33
N THR A 345 10.32 -16.19 -9.08
CA THR A 345 9.66 -16.01 -7.78
C THR A 345 8.42 -16.88 -7.73
N ILE A 346 8.54 -18.05 -7.11
CA ILE A 346 7.43 -19.02 -7.03
C ILE A 346 7.19 -19.38 -5.58
N LEU A 347 6.00 -19.05 -5.08
CA LEU A 347 5.54 -19.56 -3.81
C LEU A 347 4.98 -20.98 -3.97
N THR A 348 5.63 -21.95 -3.32
CA THR A 348 5.22 -23.36 -3.33
C THR A 348 4.80 -23.81 -1.92
N ASN A 349 4.22 -25.01 -1.81
CA ASN A 349 3.98 -25.66 -0.51
C ASN A 349 5.27 -25.99 0.28
N LYS A 350 6.46 -25.85 -0.33
CA LYS A 350 7.76 -26.04 0.30
C LYS A 350 8.45 -24.73 0.70
N GLY A 351 7.81 -23.59 0.47
CA GLY A 351 8.38 -22.27 0.69
C GLY A 351 8.52 -21.45 -0.58
N LEU A 352 9.17 -20.31 -0.42
CA LEU A 352 9.37 -19.32 -1.48
C LEU A 352 10.64 -19.66 -2.25
N ARG A 353 10.50 -19.96 -3.55
CA ARG A 353 11.64 -20.12 -4.45
C ARG A 353 12.01 -18.77 -5.04
N LEU A 354 13.31 -18.46 -5.01
CA LEU A 354 13.87 -17.20 -5.49
C LEU A 354 15.18 -17.46 -6.22
N LYS A 355 15.37 -16.80 -7.37
CA LYS A 355 16.65 -16.76 -8.07
C LYS A 355 17.46 -15.57 -7.56
N VAL A 356 18.65 -15.84 -7.04
CA VAL A 356 19.54 -14.83 -6.44
C VAL A 356 20.98 -15.05 -6.89
N LEU A 357 21.79 -13.99 -6.86
CA LEU A 357 23.24 -14.13 -6.88
C LEU A 357 23.69 -14.49 -5.46
N LEU A 358 24.09 -15.75 -5.27
CA LEU A 358 24.44 -16.29 -3.96
C LEU A 358 25.93 -16.10 -3.69
N VAL A 359 26.28 -15.25 -2.74
CA VAL A 359 27.66 -14.97 -2.33
C VAL A 359 27.96 -15.72 -1.04
N PRO A 360 28.74 -16.82 -1.06
CA PRO A 360 29.07 -17.57 0.14
C PRO A 360 29.92 -16.72 1.10
N MET A 361 29.66 -16.81 2.39
CA MET A 361 30.31 -16.01 3.42
C MET A 361 30.94 -16.88 4.51
N LYS A 362 31.96 -16.32 5.15
CA LYS A 362 32.45 -16.76 6.46
C LYS A 362 32.14 -15.68 7.49
N LEU A 363 31.61 -16.11 8.62
CA LEU A 363 31.50 -15.27 9.81
C LEU A 363 32.90 -15.05 10.39
N SER A 364 33.32 -13.80 10.56
CA SER A 364 34.58 -13.47 11.23
C SER A 364 34.28 -12.94 12.63
N SER A 365 34.93 -13.51 13.64
CA SER A 365 34.95 -13.01 15.01
C SER A 365 36.19 -12.13 15.24
N ASP A 366 36.52 -11.22 14.31
CA ASP A 366 37.76 -10.43 14.44
C ASP A 366 37.59 -9.41 15.58
N PRO A 367 38.53 -9.35 16.55
CA PRO A 367 38.47 -8.42 17.67
C PRO A 367 39.01 -7.06 17.21
N ILE A 368 38.13 -6.18 16.71
CA ILE A 368 38.49 -4.78 16.47
C ILE A 368 37.68 -3.93 17.46
N ASP A 369 38.43 -3.38 18.41
CA ASP A 369 38.10 -2.42 19.46
C ASP A 369 37.11 -2.80 20.57
N LYS A 370 37.69 -3.06 21.75
CA LYS A 370 37.04 -3.28 23.05
C LYS A 370 36.32 -2.06 23.63
N GLU A 371 36.06 -1.01 22.83
CA GLU A 371 35.37 0.21 23.30
C GLU A 371 34.03 0.51 22.61
N MET A 372 33.54 -0.35 21.72
CA MET A 372 32.12 -0.33 21.34
C MET A 372 31.41 -1.56 21.86
N HIS A 373 30.56 -1.35 22.86
CA HIS A 373 29.43 -2.24 23.11
C HIS A 373 28.54 -2.22 21.86
N ASP A 374 28.78 -3.10 20.89
CA ASP A 374 27.82 -3.56 19.88
C ASP A 374 28.44 -4.71 19.07
N SER A 375 27.74 -5.85 18.99
CA SER A 375 28.25 -7.08 18.38
C SER A 375 28.21 -7.01 16.84
N LEU A 376 29.19 -6.34 16.24
CA LEU A 376 29.33 -6.24 14.78
C LEU A 376 29.82 -7.57 14.17
N PHE A 377 28.94 -8.27 13.45
CA PHE A 377 29.33 -9.43 12.65
C PHE A 377 29.95 -8.98 11.32
N THR A 378 31.25 -9.19 11.15
CA THR A 378 31.90 -8.96 9.85
C THR A 378 31.85 -10.24 9.03
N PHE A 379 31.11 -10.22 7.93
CA PHE A 379 31.10 -11.34 6.98
C PHE A 379 32.13 -11.09 5.87
N ARG A 380 32.97 -12.09 5.60
CA ARG A 380 33.92 -12.05 4.47
C ARG A 380 33.52 -13.08 3.44
N ALA A 381 33.56 -12.74 2.15
CA ALA A 381 33.29 -13.68 1.08
C ALA A 381 34.24 -14.91 1.21
N LYS A 382 33.68 -16.11 1.09
CA LYS A 382 34.45 -17.35 1.01
C LYS A 382 35.00 -17.41 -0.41
N GLN A 383 36.32 -17.26 -0.56
CA GLN A 383 37.09 -17.20 -1.83
C GLN A 383 36.31 -17.66 -3.09
N PRO A 384 36.18 -16.81 -4.14
CA PRO A 384 35.47 -17.17 -5.37
C PRO A 384 36.12 -18.40 -6.00
N LYS A 385 35.29 -19.33 -6.51
CA LYS A 385 35.77 -20.65 -6.92
C LYS A 385 36.60 -20.67 -8.21
N TYR A 386 36.53 -19.65 -9.06
CA TYR A 386 37.37 -19.42 -10.26
C TYR A 386 37.27 -17.90 -10.58
N VAL A 387 38.26 -17.12 -11.05
CA VAL A 387 39.33 -17.31 -12.04
C VAL A 387 40.55 -16.40 -11.76
N ALA A 388 41.72 -16.84 -12.26
CA ALA A 388 43.02 -16.18 -12.48
C ALA A 388 43.85 -15.75 -11.26
N LEU A 389 44.91 -16.55 -11.05
CA LEU A 389 46.08 -16.30 -10.22
C LEU A 389 46.84 -15.06 -10.69
N GLU A 390 46.88 -14.00 -9.87
CA GLU A 390 48.10 -13.20 -9.68
C GLU A 390 48.18 -12.81 -8.19
N HIS A 391 48.98 -13.56 -7.43
CA HIS A 391 49.34 -13.41 -6.01
C HIS A 391 48.46 -14.09 -4.93
N PRO A 392 49.05 -14.98 -4.10
CA PRO A 392 48.37 -15.58 -2.96
C PRO A 392 48.29 -14.57 -1.80
N GLY A 393 47.09 -14.04 -1.54
CA GLY A 393 46.84 -13.22 -0.34
C GLY A 393 45.91 -12.02 -0.55
N GLN A 394 45.52 -11.68 -1.77
CA GLN A 394 44.64 -10.54 -2.03
C GLN A 394 43.17 -10.98 -2.11
N ALA A 395 42.32 -10.46 -1.21
CA ALA A 395 40.88 -10.68 -1.27
C ALA A 395 40.32 -10.09 -2.58
N VAL A 396 39.76 -10.95 -3.43
CA VAL A 396 39.32 -10.60 -4.80
C VAL A 396 37.99 -9.82 -4.81
N GLY A 397 37.32 -9.71 -3.66
CA GLY A 397 36.24 -8.76 -3.41
C GLY A 397 35.94 -8.70 -1.92
N LYS A 398 35.76 -7.51 -1.35
CA LYS A 398 35.16 -7.36 -0.01
C LYS A 398 33.71 -6.95 -0.23
N VAL A 399 32.78 -7.77 0.25
CA VAL A 399 31.39 -7.38 0.38
C VAL A 399 31.24 -6.74 1.75
N LYS A 400 31.00 -5.43 1.80
CA LYS A 400 30.64 -4.77 3.06
C LYS A 400 29.17 -5.07 3.31
N VAL A 401 28.88 -5.80 4.39
CA VAL A 401 27.52 -6.01 4.88
C VAL A 401 27.38 -5.16 6.13
N GLU A 402 26.64 -4.07 6.04
CA GLU A 402 26.27 -3.31 7.23
C GLU A 402 25.10 -4.03 7.91
N ILE A 403 25.37 -4.61 9.08
CA ILE A 403 24.36 -5.28 9.89
C ILE A 403 24.11 -4.41 11.12
N PRO A 404 22.84 -4.14 11.48
CA PRO A 404 22.49 -3.38 12.66
C PRO A 404 23.01 -4.03 13.94
N SER A 405 23.27 -3.21 14.96
CA SER A 405 23.84 -3.59 16.25
C SER A 405 23.01 -4.58 17.08
N LYS A 406 21.75 -4.85 16.69
CA LYS A 406 20.85 -5.79 17.36
C LYS A 406 20.14 -6.70 16.35
N LEU A 407 20.18 -8.01 16.61
CA LEU A 407 19.31 -8.99 15.97
C LEU A 407 18.06 -9.12 16.85
N GLU A 408 16.84 -9.12 16.29
CA GLU A 408 15.64 -9.33 17.10
C GLU A 408 15.68 -10.72 17.76
N ASP A 409 15.50 -10.76 19.09
CA ASP A 409 15.62 -11.92 19.99
C ASP A 409 14.73 -13.13 19.66
N GLN A 410 13.87 -13.07 18.64
CA GLN A 410 12.78 -14.01 18.43
C GLN A 410 12.99 -15.02 17.29
N CYS A 411 14.12 -15.00 16.57
CA CYS A 411 14.37 -15.95 15.48
C CYS A 411 15.73 -16.68 15.54
N TYR A 412 16.13 -17.09 16.76
CA TYR A 412 17.36 -17.80 17.13
C TYR A 412 18.56 -16.89 17.42
N PRO A 413 18.76 -16.44 18.68
CA PRO A 413 20.11 -16.20 19.15
C PRO A 413 20.81 -17.56 19.15
N PHE A 414 21.62 -17.85 18.14
CA PHE A 414 22.39 -19.09 18.10
C PHE A 414 23.19 -19.19 19.40
N PRO A 415 23.05 -20.28 20.18
CA PRO A 415 23.89 -20.47 21.36
C PRO A 415 25.37 -20.37 20.94
N PRO A 416 26.25 -19.81 21.80
CA PRO A 416 27.68 -19.77 21.53
C PRO A 416 28.19 -21.17 21.11
N GLY A 417 28.83 -21.27 19.94
CA GLY A 417 29.33 -22.53 19.38
C GLY A 417 28.45 -23.21 18.33
N VAL A 418 27.21 -22.76 18.10
CA VAL A 418 26.31 -23.35 17.09
C VAL A 418 26.54 -22.73 15.70
N MET A 419 27.16 -21.55 15.62
CA MET A 419 27.46 -20.85 14.35
C MET A 419 28.36 -21.64 13.38
N SER A 420 29.25 -22.49 13.91
CA SER A 420 30.11 -23.39 13.11
C SER A 420 29.33 -24.50 12.41
N MET A 421 28.09 -24.75 12.83
CA MET A 421 27.19 -25.75 12.24
C MET A 421 26.46 -25.23 11.00
N TYR A 422 26.77 -24.03 10.49
CA TYR A 422 26.07 -23.41 9.36
C TYR A 422 27.02 -22.90 8.28
N ASN A 423 26.59 -23.06 7.02
CA ASN A 423 27.04 -22.23 5.92
C ASN A 423 26.29 -20.90 5.94
N TRP A 424 27.03 -19.82 5.73
CA TRP A 424 26.50 -18.47 5.60
C TRP A 424 26.60 -18.01 4.15
N ALA A 425 25.64 -17.23 3.70
CA ALA A 425 25.68 -16.59 2.40
C ALA A 425 24.89 -15.29 2.43
N VAL A 426 25.15 -14.45 1.44
CA VAL A 426 24.25 -13.38 1.06
C VAL A 426 23.58 -13.75 -0.26
N GLY A 427 22.26 -13.61 -0.33
CA GLY A 427 21.52 -13.69 -1.59
C GLY A 427 21.21 -12.29 -2.09
N VAL A 428 21.88 -11.84 -3.15
CA VAL A 428 21.64 -10.53 -3.75
C VAL A 428 20.43 -10.60 -4.67
N LEU A 429 19.54 -9.62 -4.54
CA LEU A 429 18.20 -9.59 -5.16
C LEU A 429 18.19 -8.73 -6.43
N ASP A 430 18.84 -7.58 -6.41
CA ASP A 430 18.90 -6.58 -7.49
C ASP A 430 20.25 -6.62 -8.24
N TYR A 431 20.72 -7.84 -8.52
CA TYR A 431 22.02 -8.15 -9.12
C TYR A 431 22.13 -7.80 -10.62
N LEU A 432 21.12 -7.16 -11.22
CA LEU A 432 21.12 -6.66 -12.59
C LEU A 432 20.62 -5.22 -12.56
N ARG A 433 21.51 -4.25 -12.81
CA ARG A 433 21.18 -2.81 -12.78
C ARG A 433 21.25 -2.12 -14.12
N ASP A 434 21.82 -2.76 -15.13
CA ASP A 434 22.13 -2.09 -16.39
C ASP A 434 21.49 -2.79 -17.60
N ASP A 435 21.03 -1.98 -18.56
CA ASP A 435 20.25 -2.36 -19.75
C ASP A 435 21.06 -3.10 -20.83
N SER A 436 22.28 -3.54 -20.51
CA SER A 436 23.08 -4.27 -21.50
C SER A 436 22.39 -5.60 -21.81
N GLU A 437 21.87 -5.73 -23.03
CA GLU A 437 21.24 -6.91 -23.64
C GLU A 437 22.16 -8.17 -23.68
N ALA A 438 23.17 -8.25 -22.83
CA ALA A 438 24.23 -9.26 -22.85
C ALA A 438 24.49 -9.92 -21.47
N ALA A 439 23.58 -9.82 -20.50
CA ALA A 439 23.61 -10.71 -19.35
C ALA A 439 23.11 -12.10 -19.80
N ASN A 440 24.01 -13.08 -19.89
CA ASN A 440 23.61 -14.49 -19.95
C ASN A 440 22.54 -14.74 -18.87
N GLU A 441 21.41 -15.35 -19.20
CA GLU A 441 20.28 -15.60 -18.25
C GLU A 441 20.68 -16.34 -16.96
N ASN A 442 21.90 -16.90 -16.92
CA ASN A 442 22.43 -17.69 -15.83
C ASN A 442 23.55 -17.00 -15.04
N GLU A 443 23.97 -15.79 -15.40
CA GLU A 443 25.08 -15.07 -14.78
C GLU A 443 24.61 -13.74 -14.17
N GLY A 444 25.00 -13.46 -12.92
CA GLY A 444 24.71 -12.18 -12.24
C GLY A 444 25.99 -11.39 -11.99
N ALA A 445 25.88 -10.06 -11.90
CA ALA A 445 27.02 -9.17 -11.72
C ALA A 445 26.80 -8.10 -10.64
N ILE A 446 27.82 -7.82 -9.83
CA ILE A 446 27.84 -6.69 -8.90
C ILE A 446 28.99 -5.78 -9.30
N GLU A 447 28.69 -4.53 -9.63
CA GLU A 447 29.67 -3.58 -10.15
C GLU A 447 30.43 -2.83 -9.05
N PRO A 448 31.69 -2.44 -9.30
CA PRO A 448 32.52 -1.74 -8.34
C PRO A 448 32.46 -0.22 -8.49
N ASN A 449 31.42 0.46 -8.00
CA ASN A 449 31.29 1.93 -8.10
C ASN A 449 30.42 2.56 -6.98
N ASP A 450 30.71 2.27 -5.70
CA ASP A 450 29.91 2.71 -4.53
C ASP A 450 28.41 2.34 -4.57
N SER A 451 28.03 1.45 -5.50
CA SER A 451 26.68 0.95 -5.65
C SER A 451 26.31 -0.03 -4.53
N GLU A 452 25.16 0.19 -3.91
CA GLU A 452 24.61 -0.67 -2.85
C GLU A 452 23.47 -1.53 -3.34
N TYR A 453 23.65 -2.83 -3.34
CA TYR A 453 22.70 -3.85 -3.77
C TYR A 453 21.85 -4.34 -2.60
N THR A 454 20.58 -4.59 -2.84
CA THR A 454 19.61 -5.16 -1.90
C THR A 454 19.80 -6.67 -1.78
N ALA A 455 19.82 -7.16 -0.54
CA ALA A 455 20.17 -8.54 -0.27
C ALA A 455 19.41 -9.15 0.90
N PHE A 456 19.54 -10.47 1.02
CA PHE A 456 19.25 -11.22 2.23
C PHE A 456 20.51 -11.79 2.85
N LEU A 457 20.53 -11.81 4.19
CA LEU A 457 21.44 -12.66 4.92
C LEU A 457 20.82 -14.06 5.07
N LEU A 458 21.56 -15.07 4.63
CA LEU A 458 21.10 -16.45 4.52
C LEU A 458 21.99 -17.39 5.33
N PHE A 459 21.39 -18.40 5.94
CA PHE A 459 22.11 -19.48 6.59
C PHE A 459 21.53 -20.86 6.28
N GLN A 460 22.38 -21.89 6.37
CA GLN A 460 22.07 -23.25 5.96
C GLN A 460 22.87 -24.24 6.83
N LEU A 461 22.23 -25.15 7.58
CA LEU A 461 22.91 -26.15 8.45
C LEU A 461 24.00 -26.96 7.72
N LEU A 462 25.13 -27.37 8.26
CA LEU A 462 26.05 -28.22 7.46
C LEU A 462 25.42 -29.59 7.16
N PRO A 463 25.75 -30.25 6.03
CA PRO A 463 25.15 -31.52 5.63
C PRO A 463 25.14 -32.58 6.74
N GLU A 464 26.20 -32.64 7.56
CA GLU A 464 26.35 -33.50 8.72
C GLU A 464 25.30 -33.27 9.83
N TYR A 465 24.66 -32.09 9.86
CA TYR A 465 23.60 -31.73 10.80
C TYR A 465 22.20 -31.72 10.17
N ARG A 466 22.06 -32.04 8.87
CA ARG A 466 20.77 -32.03 8.17
C ARG A 466 20.21 -33.42 7.95
N ARG A 467 18.87 -33.49 7.86
CA ARG A 467 18.18 -34.64 7.27
C ARG A 467 18.48 -34.69 5.76
N PRO A 468 18.72 -35.87 5.15
CA PRO A 468 19.22 -36.00 3.76
C PRO A 468 18.43 -35.25 2.68
N ASN A 469 17.12 -35.04 2.90
CA ASN A 469 16.20 -34.51 1.90
C ASN A 469 15.80 -33.03 2.10
N ILE A 470 16.44 -32.32 3.04
CA ILE A 470 16.07 -30.94 3.40
C ILE A 470 17.29 -30.04 3.20
N LYS A 471 17.28 -29.20 2.15
CA LYS A 471 18.31 -28.18 1.88
C LYS A 471 17.81 -26.73 1.79
N PRO A 472 16.86 -26.27 2.63
CA PRO A 472 16.39 -24.89 2.57
C PRO A 472 17.49 -23.94 3.04
N TRP A 473 17.54 -22.77 2.41
CA TRP A 473 18.19 -21.61 3.00
C TRP A 473 17.20 -20.93 3.93
N TYR A 474 17.68 -20.35 5.02
CA TYR A 474 16.84 -19.59 5.93
C TYR A 474 17.24 -18.11 5.83
N LYS A 475 16.25 -17.24 5.59
CA LYS A 475 16.43 -15.79 5.71
C LYS A 475 16.56 -15.42 7.19
N LEU A 476 17.62 -14.68 7.53
CA LEU A 476 17.76 -14.06 8.84
C LEU A 476 16.90 -12.78 8.92
N ALA A 477 16.17 -12.60 10.01
CA ALA A 477 15.48 -11.35 10.29
C ALA A 477 16.49 -10.27 10.72
N THR A 478 16.36 -9.06 10.15
CA THR A 478 17.32 -7.95 10.34
C THR A 478 16.58 -6.66 10.68
N GLU A 479 17.16 -5.76 11.47
CA GLU A 479 16.52 -4.47 11.81
C GLU A 479 16.56 -3.42 10.68
N GLN A 480 17.30 -3.71 9.60
CA GLN A 480 17.47 -2.89 8.40
C GLN A 480 17.41 -3.78 7.16
N VAL A 481 17.05 -3.19 6.01
CA VAL A 481 17.16 -3.88 4.72
C VAL A 481 18.64 -4.06 4.46
N VAL A 482 19.08 -5.30 4.23
CA VAL A 482 20.50 -5.58 4.06
C VAL A 482 20.96 -5.02 2.72
N LYS A 483 22.05 -4.24 2.78
CA LYS A 483 22.74 -3.69 1.62
C LYS A 483 24.14 -4.29 1.51
N VAL A 484 24.57 -4.51 0.28
CA VAL A 484 25.89 -5.02 -0.05
C VAL A 484 26.51 -4.20 -1.16
N SER A 485 27.76 -3.80 -0.99
CA SER A 485 28.57 -3.17 -2.04
C SER A 485 29.79 -4.03 -2.33
N CYS A 486 30.29 -3.96 -3.55
CA CYS A 486 31.51 -4.66 -3.95
C CYS A 486 32.62 -3.67 -4.31
N LEU A 487 33.83 -3.94 -3.82
CA LEU A 487 35.02 -3.15 -4.17
C LEU A 487 35.58 -3.46 -5.56
N LYS A 488 35.24 -4.63 -6.11
CA LYS A 488 35.65 -5.13 -7.43
C LYS A 488 34.45 -5.83 -8.05
N GLU A 489 34.38 -5.86 -9.38
CA GLU A 489 33.30 -6.54 -10.08
C GLU A 489 33.23 -8.01 -9.64
N LEU A 490 32.02 -8.46 -9.28
CA LEU A 490 31.75 -9.85 -8.92
C LEU A 490 30.79 -10.43 -9.94
N LYS A 491 31.25 -11.43 -10.71
CA LYS A 491 30.40 -12.25 -11.59
C LYS A 491 30.35 -13.68 -11.09
N ASP A 492 29.15 -14.25 -10.99
CA ASP A 492 28.96 -15.66 -10.65
C ASP A 492 27.62 -16.16 -11.22
N ASN A 493 27.45 -17.47 -11.23
CA ASN A 493 26.20 -18.10 -11.65
C ASN A 493 25.08 -17.80 -10.64
N LEU A 494 23.90 -17.51 -11.19
CA LEU A 494 22.69 -17.35 -10.41
C LEU A 494 22.28 -18.69 -9.80
N THR A 495 21.75 -18.62 -8.58
CA THR A 495 21.32 -19.80 -7.81
C THR A 495 19.87 -19.63 -7.39
N THR A 496 19.04 -20.62 -7.70
CA THR A 496 17.67 -20.69 -7.17
C THR A 496 17.68 -21.31 -5.77
N ILE A 497 17.28 -20.52 -4.77
CA ILE A 497 17.14 -20.94 -3.37
C ILE A 497 15.67 -21.15 -3.02
N ALA A 498 15.42 -21.86 -1.92
CA ALA A 498 14.09 -21.99 -1.31
C ALA A 498 14.17 -21.51 0.15
N LEU A 499 13.26 -20.60 0.53
CA LEU A 499 13.13 -19.94 1.84
C LEU A 499 11.90 -20.40 2.62
#